data_AF-A0A242L8S7-F1
#
_entry.id   AF-A0A242L8S7-F1
#
_cell.length_a   1.000
_cell.length_b   1.000
_cell.length_c   1.000
_cell.angle_alpha   90.00
_cell.angle_beta   90.00
_cell.angle_gamma   90.00
#
_symmetry.space_group_name_H-M   'P 1'
#
loop_
_entity.id
_entity.type
_entity.pdbx_description
1 polymer ?
#
loop_
_entity_poly.entity_id
_entity_poly.type
_entity_poly.pdbx_seq_one_letter_code
_entity_poly.pdbx_strand_id
1 'polypeptide(L)'
;MNQSEKFICGKYHKRGKALFVSLLFLSSFVLLSCSKANAVQHSTLDEVMNIRDKEVIIYLARDDCPTCKKTDQQLKKVTAGSQPSIYRIETKKEPNRELLNKLIQEQNIKEVPTFLSKKNDKVFKVNLKMDQKKPTFQRLSED
;
A
#
# COMPACT_ATOMS: atom_id res chain seq x y z
N MET A 1 -52.23 7.07 20.36
CA MET A 1 -50.92 7.53 20.89
C MET A 1 -50.80 9.03 20.67
N ASN A 2 -50.59 9.74 21.78
CA ASN A 2 -50.11 11.10 22.01
C ASN A 2 -50.68 12.34 21.29
N GLN A 3 -51.29 13.15 22.16
CA GLN A 3 -51.45 14.60 22.14
C GLN A 3 -50.21 15.28 22.76
N SER A 4 -50.15 16.61 22.67
CA SER A 4 -49.18 17.57 23.23
C SER A 4 -47.94 17.84 22.36
N GLU A 5 -47.42 19.04 22.16
CA GLU A 5 -47.82 20.46 22.31
C GLU A 5 -46.55 21.27 21.94
N LYS A 6 -46.69 22.59 21.77
CA LYS A 6 -45.62 23.61 21.80
C LYS A 6 -44.90 23.93 20.48
N PHE A 7 -45.30 25.03 19.82
CA PHE A 7 -45.11 26.46 20.14
C PHE A 7 -43.80 27.02 19.54
N ILE A 8 -44.00 27.85 18.51
CA ILE A 8 -43.30 29.12 18.21
C ILE A 8 -41.77 29.10 18.15
N CYS A 9 -41.27 29.20 16.91
CA CYS A 9 -40.20 30.14 16.58
C CYS A 9 -40.59 30.71 15.19
N GLY A 10 -40.96 31.98 15.01
CA GLY A 10 -40.37 33.17 15.60
C GLY A 10 -39.53 33.89 14.53
N LYS A 11 -40.21 34.62 13.63
CA LYS A 11 -39.70 35.70 12.76
C LYS A 11 -38.36 35.48 12.04
N TYR A 12 -38.42 35.17 10.74
CA TYR A 12 -37.43 35.69 9.78
C TYR A 12 -38.05 36.76 8.89
N HIS A 13 -37.25 37.80 8.72
CA HIS A 13 -37.59 39.17 8.41
C HIS A 13 -37.96 39.35 6.92
N LYS A 14 -38.99 40.17 6.68
CA LYS A 14 -39.40 40.69 5.37
C LYS A 14 -38.25 41.52 4.73
N ARG A 15 -38.09 41.37 3.41
CA ARG A 15 -37.48 42.26 2.37
C ARG A 15 -36.56 41.41 1.48
N GLY A 16 -36.67 41.32 0.17
CA GLY A 16 -37.54 41.89 -0.86
C GLY A 16 -37.25 41.11 -2.15
N LYS A 17 -38.22 41.08 -3.07
CA LYS A 17 -38.16 40.32 -4.33
C LYS A 17 -37.03 40.85 -5.23
N ALA A 18 -36.19 39.98 -5.78
CA ALA A 18 -35.75 40.03 -7.18
C ALA A 18 -34.76 38.90 -7.54
N LEU A 19 -35.11 38.21 -8.63
CA LEU A 19 -34.23 37.64 -9.65
C LEU A 19 -33.52 36.31 -9.39
N PHE A 20 -34.14 35.26 -9.95
CA PHE A 20 -33.52 34.18 -10.72
C PHE A 20 -32.11 34.53 -11.21
N VAL A 21 -31.07 34.01 -10.56
CA VAL A 21 -29.74 33.89 -11.16
C VAL A 21 -29.16 32.54 -10.75
N SER A 22 -28.97 31.71 -11.78
CA SER A 22 -27.99 30.61 -11.82
C SER A 22 -28.29 29.34 -11.03
N LEU A 23 -29.09 28.46 -11.65
CA LEU A 23 -28.67 27.06 -11.78
C LEU A 23 -27.21 27.06 -12.28
N LEU A 24 -26.24 26.65 -11.45
CA LEU A 24 -24.89 26.14 -11.80
C LEU A 24 -24.03 26.12 -10.53
N PHE A 25 -24.14 25.05 -9.73
CA PHE A 25 -23.14 24.53 -8.77
C PHE A 25 -23.77 23.24 -8.18
N LEU A 26 -24.30 22.33 -9.02
CA LEU A 26 -23.52 21.24 -9.62
C LEU A 26 -22.45 20.71 -8.68
N SER A 27 -22.85 19.65 -7.98
CA SER A 27 -22.04 18.44 -7.85
C SER A 27 -20.63 18.65 -7.30
N SER A 28 -20.52 19.07 -6.05
CA SER A 28 -19.44 18.58 -5.19
C SER A 28 -19.77 17.13 -4.78
N PHE A 29 -20.01 16.25 -5.76
CA PHE A 29 -19.84 14.82 -5.54
C PHE A 29 -18.35 14.68 -5.31
N VAL A 30 -17.97 14.66 -4.03
CA VAL A 30 -16.66 14.22 -3.59
C VAL A 30 -16.54 12.80 -4.11
N LEU A 31 -15.95 12.66 -5.31
CA LEU A 31 -15.43 11.42 -5.82
C LEU A 31 -14.28 11.06 -4.90
N LEU A 32 -14.62 10.47 -3.76
CA LEU A 32 -13.70 9.75 -2.93
C LEU A 32 -13.31 8.52 -3.74
N SER A 33 -12.39 8.71 -4.69
CA SER A 33 -11.76 7.64 -5.44
C SER A 33 -11.01 6.81 -4.42
N CYS A 34 -11.68 5.78 -3.90
CA CYS A 34 -11.07 4.75 -3.11
C CYS A 34 -10.19 3.93 -4.06
N SER A 35 -9.02 4.47 -4.39
CA SER A 35 -8.00 3.77 -5.15
C SER A 35 -7.61 2.56 -4.33
N LYS A 36 -7.96 1.35 -4.81
CA LYS A 36 -7.44 0.10 -4.27
C LYS A 36 -5.92 0.16 -4.38
N ALA A 37 -5.24 0.52 -3.29
CA ALA A 37 -3.80 0.47 -3.24
C ALA A 37 -3.38 -0.99 -3.47
N ASN A 38 -2.57 -1.24 -4.50
CA ASN A 38 -2.02 -2.57 -4.71
C ASN A 38 -1.09 -2.88 -3.52
N ALA A 39 -1.30 -4.04 -2.89
CA ALA A 39 -0.48 -4.48 -1.76
C ALA A 39 1.01 -4.65 -2.14
N VAL A 40 1.28 -4.86 -3.43
CA VAL A 40 2.63 -5.01 -4.01
C VAL A 40 2.86 -3.91 -5.05
N GLN A 41 3.95 -3.18 -4.89
CA GLN A 41 4.40 -2.12 -5.80
C GLN A 41 5.64 -2.59 -6.54
N HIS A 42 5.69 -2.40 -7.87
CA HIS A 42 6.93 -2.61 -8.61
C HIS A 42 7.82 -1.38 -8.44
N SER A 43 9.10 -1.58 -8.17
CA SER A 43 10.05 -0.50 -7.87
C SER A 43 11.49 -0.95 -8.17
N THR A 44 12.42 0.00 -8.14
CA THR A 44 13.86 -0.26 -8.23
C THR A 44 14.48 -0.35 -6.84
N LEU A 45 15.66 -0.98 -6.71
CA LEU A 45 16.35 -1.02 -5.42
C LEU A 45 16.67 0.39 -4.89
N ASP A 46 17.10 1.31 -5.74
CA ASP A 46 17.43 2.68 -5.31
C ASP A 46 16.23 3.39 -4.68
N GLU A 47 15.05 3.29 -5.30
CA GLU A 47 13.81 3.86 -4.76
C GLU A 47 13.51 3.31 -3.36
N VAL A 48 13.59 1.99 -3.17
CA VAL A 48 13.26 1.35 -1.89
C VAL A 48 14.33 1.60 -0.83
N MET A 49 15.60 1.64 -1.23
CA MET A 49 16.71 1.91 -0.32
C MET A 49 16.69 3.34 0.22
N ASN A 50 16.08 4.29 -0.50
CA ASN A 50 15.90 5.66 -0.03
C ASN A 50 14.73 5.87 0.96
N ILE A 51 13.84 4.89 1.14
CA ILE A 51 12.72 5.02 2.09
C ILE A 51 13.23 4.94 3.54
N ARG A 52 13.05 6.01 4.33
CA ARG A 52 13.51 6.06 5.74
C ARG A 52 12.39 5.99 6.76
N ASP A 53 11.21 6.48 6.42
CA ASP A 53 10.18 6.82 7.43
C ASP A 53 9.34 5.62 7.91
N LYS A 54 9.53 4.45 7.31
CA LYS A 54 8.75 3.25 7.63
C LYS A 54 9.52 1.97 7.34
N GLU A 55 9.12 0.91 8.02
CA GLU A 55 9.51 -0.45 7.65
C GLU A 55 8.83 -0.86 6.34
N VAL A 56 9.60 -1.46 5.43
CA VAL A 56 9.14 -1.91 4.12
C VAL A 56 9.61 -3.33 3.87
N ILE A 57 8.87 -4.05 3.03
CA ILE A 57 9.27 -5.38 2.60
C ILE A 57 9.80 -5.31 1.17
N ILE A 58 11.02 -5.76 0.96
CA ILE A 58 11.63 -5.94 -0.35
C ILE A 58 11.36 -7.39 -0.76
N TYR A 59 10.76 -7.57 -1.93
CA TYR A 59 10.45 -8.87 -2.52
C TYR A 59 11.26 -9.03 -3.81
N LEU A 60 12.35 -9.81 -3.74
CA LEU A 60 13.19 -10.14 -4.88
C LEU A 60 12.53 -11.26 -5.70
N ALA A 61 12.25 -10.98 -6.97
CA ALA A 61 11.53 -11.87 -7.87
C ALA A 61 12.14 -11.90 -9.27
N ARG A 62 11.66 -12.86 -10.07
CA ARG A 62 11.89 -12.92 -11.51
C ARG A 62 10.59 -13.22 -12.27
N ASP A 63 10.37 -12.54 -13.39
CA ASP A 63 9.23 -12.78 -14.28
C ASP A 63 9.25 -14.18 -14.91
N ASP A 64 10.43 -14.78 -15.09
CA ASP A 64 10.63 -16.12 -15.64
C ASP A 64 10.67 -17.23 -14.56
N CYS A 65 10.39 -16.90 -13.29
CA CYS A 65 10.41 -17.84 -12.16
C CYS A 65 8.98 -18.33 -11.82
N PRO A 66 8.66 -19.63 -12.01
CA PRO A 66 7.32 -20.17 -11.74
C PRO A 66 6.87 -20.02 -10.28
N THR A 67 7.79 -20.21 -9.33
CA THR A 67 7.50 -20.02 -7.90
C THR A 67 7.17 -18.57 -7.60
N CYS A 68 7.90 -17.62 -8.20
CA CYS A 68 7.65 -16.19 -8.07
C CYS A 68 6.26 -15.80 -8.61
N LYS A 69 5.83 -16.38 -9.74
CA LYS A 69 4.46 -16.17 -10.25
C LYS A 69 3.38 -16.66 -9.28
N LYS A 70 3.59 -17.80 -8.61
CA LYS A 70 2.67 -18.30 -7.58
C LYS A 70 2.62 -17.34 -6.37
N THR A 71 3.78 -16.86 -5.94
CA THR A 71 3.89 -15.86 -4.86
C THR A 71 3.21 -14.54 -5.24
N ASP A 72 3.40 -14.05 -6.47
CA ASP A 72 2.72 -12.85 -6.98
C ASP A 72 1.18 -13.02 -6.93
N GLN A 73 0.66 -14.19 -7.30
CA GLN A 73 -0.76 -14.50 -7.19
C GLN A 73 -1.25 -14.56 -5.75
N GLN A 74 -0.44 -15.08 -4.83
CA GLN A 74 -0.76 -15.10 -3.40
C GLN A 74 -0.83 -13.69 -2.82
N LEU A 75 0.15 -12.84 -3.14
CA LEU A 75 0.21 -11.46 -2.66
C LEU A 75 -0.90 -10.58 -3.27
N LYS A 76 -1.33 -10.84 -4.51
CA LYS A 76 -2.49 -10.16 -5.13
C LYS A 76 -3.81 -10.42 -4.40
N LYS A 77 -3.95 -11.56 -3.70
CA LYS A 77 -5.16 -11.92 -2.95
C LYS A 77 -5.25 -11.23 -1.60
N VAL A 78 -4.20 -10.52 -1.19
CA VAL A 78 -4.12 -9.79 0.07
C VAL A 78 -4.78 -8.42 -0.10
N THR A 79 -5.78 -8.13 0.74
CA THR A 79 -6.42 -6.82 0.79
C THR A 79 -5.49 -5.81 1.45
N ALA A 80 -5.32 -4.64 0.82
CA ALA A 80 -4.57 -3.53 1.40
C ALA A 80 -5.18 -3.11 2.76
N GLY A 81 -4.47 -3.42 3.83
CA GLY A 81 -4.86 -3.07 5.19
C GLY A 81 -3.68 -3.26 6.15
N SER A 82 -3.18 -2.13 6.67
CA SER A 82 -2.20 -2.02 7.78
C SER A 82 -0.96 -2.93 7.74
N GLN A 83 -0.47 -3.28 6.55
CA GLN A 83 0.74 -4.07 6.36
C GLN A 83 1.88 -3.21 5.83
N PRO A 84 3.15 -3.56 6.14
CA PRO A 84 4.29 -2.89 5.54
C PRO A 84 4.19 -3.01 4.01
N SER A 85 4.49 -1.91 3.32
CA SER A 85 4.42 -1.85 1.87
C SER A 85 5.40 -2.87 1.27
N ILE A 86 4.91 -3.73 0.37
CA ILE A 86 5.74 -4.73 -0.32
C ILE A 86 6.19 -4.14 -1.65
N TYR A 87 7.50 -4.06 -1.85
CA TYR A 87 8.14 -3.60 -3.08
C TYR A 87 8.77 -4.77 -3.81
N ARG A 88 8.22 -5.11 -4.97
CA ARG A 88 8.74 -6.16 -5.84
C ARG A 88 9.87 -5.59 -6.69
N ILE A 89 11.05 -6.21 -6.57
CA ILE A 89 12.23 -5.94 -7.37
C ILE A 89 12.39 -7.07 -8.39
N GLU A 90 12.35 -6.72 -9.67
CA GLU A 90 12.63 -7.65 -10.75
C GLU A 90 14.15 -7.78 -10.93
N THR A 91 14.73 -8.81 -10.32
CA THR A 91 16.19 -8.97 -10.23
C THR A 91 16.89 -9.10 -11.59
N LYS A 92 16.19 -9.48 -12.67
CA LYS A 92 16.77 -9.55 -14.02
C LYS A 92 16.78 -8.19 -14.74
N LYS A 93 15.86 -7.29 -14.37
CA LYS A 93 15.68 -5.97 -15.00
C LYS A 93 16.12 -4.81 -14.09
N GLU A 94 16.61 -5.10 -12.89
CA GLU A 94 17.09 -4.09 -11.94
C GLU A 94 18.24 -3.26 -12.54
N PRO A 95 18.08 -1.94 -12.69
CA PRO A 95 19.10 -1.07 -13.26
C PRO A 95 20.37 -1.01 -12.39
N ASN A 96 20.24 -0.98 -11.06
CA ASN A 96 21.38 -0.88 -10.16
C ASN A 96 21.95 -2.26 -9.80
N ARG A 97 22.76 -2.80 -10.73
CA ARG A 97 23.38 -4.13 -10.60
C ARG A 97 24.36 -4.21 -9.42
N GLU A 98 25.08 -3.13 -9.14
CA GLU A 98 26.07 -3.10 -8.05
C GLU A 98 25.38 -3.22 -6.70
N LEU A 99 24.35 -2.41 -6.45
CA LEU A 99 23.55 -2.46 -5.23
C LEU A 99 22.85 -3.81 -5.06
N LEU A 100 22.30 -4.37 -6.14
CA LEU A 100 21.69 -5.71 -6.11
C LEU A 100 22.71 -6.78 -5.71
N ASN A 101 23.90 -6.78 -6.32
CA ASN A 101 24.94 -7.77 -6.03
C ASN A 101 25.43 -7.67 -4.59
N LYS A 102 25.64 -6.44 -4.10
CA LYS A 102 26.01 -6.18 -2.70
C LYS A 102 24.95 -6.74 -1.75
N LEU A 103 23.67 -6.45 -1.99
CA LEU A 103 22.57 -6.95 -1.19
C LEU A 103 22.48 -8.49 -1.20
N ILE A 104 22.65 -9.11 -2.37
CA ILE A 104 22.66 -10.57 -2.53
C ILE A 104 23.79 -11.20 -1.69
N GLN A 105 24.98 -10.61 -1.71
CA GLN A 105 26.13 -11.10 -0.95
C GLN A 105 25.94 -10.91 0.55
N GLU A 106 25.62 -9.68 0.99
CA GLU A 106 25.45 -9.34 2.41
C GLU A 106 24.37 -10.18 3.08
N GLN A 107 23.29 -10.48 2.36
CA GLN A 107 22.20 -11.28 2.88
C GLN A 107 22.35 -12.77 2.54
N ASN A 108 23.40 -13.20 1.83
CA ASN A 108 23.61 -14.58 1.37
C ASN A 108 22.40 -15.15 0.58
N ILE A 109 21.85 -14.38 -0.36
CA ILE A 109 20.67 -14.75 -1.15
C ILE A 109 21.09 -15.72 -2.25
N LYS A 110 20.56 -16.94 -2.23
CA LYS A 110 20.90 -17.98 -3.21
C LYS A 110 19.86 -18.11 -4.33
N GLU A 111 18.61 -17.75 -4.06
CA GLU A 111 17.51 -17.97 -4.97
C GLU A 111 16.37 -16.93 -4.81
N VAL A 112 15.47 -16.92 -5.78
CA VAL A 112 14.21 -16.17 -5.74
C VAL A 112 13.03 -17.16 -5.79
N PRO A 113 11.87 -16.84 -5.18
CA PRO A 113 11.54 -15.59 -4.49
C PRO A 113 12.24 -15.46 -3.13
N THR A 114 12.72 -14.27 -2.79
CA THR A 114 13.28 -13.95 -1.45
C THR A 114 12.65 -12.68 -0.91
N PHE A 115 12.37 -12.64 0.40
CA PHE A 115 11.85 -11.47 1.09
C PHE A 115 12.86 -10.92 2.09
N LEU A 116 12.98 -9.60 2.13
CA LEU A 116 13.77 -8.87 3.10
C LEU A 116 12.87 -7.84 3.78
N SER A 117 13.06 -7.61 5.07
CA SER A 117 12.54 -6.41 5.72
C SER A 117 13.65 -5.37 5.78
N LYS A 118 13.29 -4.13 5.45
CA LYS A 118 14.14 -2.96 5.58
C LYS A 118 13.51 -1.99 6.56
N LYS A 119 14.30 -1.58 7.55
CA LYS A 119 13.96 -0.50 8.48
C LYS A 119 15.20 0.38 8.66
N ASN A 120 15.09 1.65 8.28
CA ASN A 120 16.22 2.58 8.19
C ASN A 120 17.32 2.01 7.26
N ASP A 121 18.56 1.89 7.73
CA ASP A 121 19.70 1.31 7.01
C ASP A 121 19.85 -0.20 7.20
N LYS A 122 19.00 -0.83 8.02
CA LYS A 122 19.11 -2.26 8.33
C LYS A 122 18.22 -3.05 7.39
N VAL A 123 18.81 -4.08 6.77
CA VAL A 123 18.11 -5.06 5.95
C VAL A 123 18.35 -6.45 6.52
N PHE A 124 17.30 -7.24 6.63
CA PHE A 124 17.37 -8.62 7.12
C PHE A 124 16.39 -9.50 6.36
N LYS A 125 16.78 -10.76 6.12
CA LYS A 125 15.89 -11.75 5.51
C LYS A 125 14.69 -12.06 6.41
N VAL A 126 13.54 -12.22 5.76
CA VAL A 126 12.28 -12.59 6.41
C VAL A 126 11.60 -13.71 5.63
N ASN A 127 10.86 -14.55 6.33
CA ASN A 127 10.00 -15.54 5.71
C ASN A 127 8.59 -14.99 5.54
N LEU A 128 7.99 -15.25 4.37
CA LEU A 128 6.57 -15.02 4.12
C LEU A 128 5.75 -16.16 4.74
N LYS A 129 4.88 -15.83 5.70
CA LYS A 129 3.83 -16.73 6.19
C LYS A 129 2.47 -16.14 5.79
N MET A 130 1.59 -16.97 5.24
CA MET A 130 0.24 -16.56 4.89
C MET A 130 -0.72 -17.05 5.96
N ASP A 131 -1.25 -16.14 6.78
CA ASP A 131 -2.25 -16.46 7.81
C ASP A 131 -3.57 -15.77 7.48
N GLN A 132 -4.66 -16.53 7.31
CA GLN A 132 -6.00 -16.00 7.05
C GLN A 132 -6.06 -14.86 5.99
N LYS A 133 -5.35 -15.02 4.86
CA LYS A 133 -5.21 -14.04 3.76
C LYS A 133 -4.41 -12.76 4.10
N LYS A 134 -3.68 -12.75 5.21
CA LYS A 134 -2.73 -11.71 5.60
C LYS A 134 -1.30 -12.26 5.52
N PRO A 135 -0.40 -11.62 4.77
CA PRO A 135 1.02 -11.94 4.80
C PRO A 135 1.64 -11.42 6.10
N THR A 136 2.39 -12.29 6.73
CA THR A 136 3.16 -12.00 7.93
C THR A 136 4.62 -12.28 7.62
N PHE A 137 5.50 -11.35 8.01
CA PHE A 137 6.92 -11.47 7.76
C PHE A 137 7.64 -11.71 9.08
N GLN A 138 8.35 -12.83 9.17
CA GLN A 138 9.10 -13.20 10.37
C GLN A 138 10.58 -13.18 10.06
N ARG A 139 11.36 -12.50 10.91
CA ARG A 139 12.82 -12.49 10.81
C ARG A 139 13.33 -13.91 10.93
N LEU A 140 14.22 -14.29 10.00
CA LEU A 140 14.99 -15.51 10.14
C LEU A 140 15.98 -15.29 11.29
N SER A 141 15.89 -16.11 12.34
CA SER A 141 16.94 -16.20 13.34
C SER A 141 18.22 -16.61 12.62
N GLU A 142 19.31 -15.89 12.90
CA GLU A 142 20.65 -16.29 12.46
C GLU A 142 21.01 -17.53 13.28
N ASP A 143 21.00 -18.69 12.63
CA ASP A 143 21.61 -19.93 13.15
C ASP A 143 23.13 -19.88 12.93
#